data_AF-A0A800CCM3-F1
#
_entry.id   AF-A0A800CCM3-F1
#
_cell.length_a   1.000
_cell.length_b   1.000
_cell.length_c   1.000
_cell.angle_alpha   90.00
_cell.angle_beta   90.00
_cell.angle_gamma   90.00
#
_symmetry.space_group_name_H-M   'P 1'
#
loop_
_entity.id
_entity.type
_entity.pdbx_description
1 polymer ?
#
loop_
_entity_poly.entity_id
_entity_poly.type
_entity_poly.pdbx_seq_one_letter_code
_entity_poly.pdbx_strand_id
1 'polypeptide(L)'
;QQTLSNDTRVDCLLTLPEPTGRVPIDAKFPLESYQRMMDNDATDAERNQARRQFRQDIKKHISDIADKYLVPGETADGAVMFLPAESLFAEIHAHFPELVEEAQRRRVWLVSPTTLMAVLTTARAVIKDVETRKQVHVIQDHLRLLSADFGRFQARMDKLATHIRQAHDDVKQVNTSAQKISKRFVKIEKVELDDLEDEPPLLPES
;
A
#
# COMPACT_ATOMS: atom_id res chain seq x y z
N GLN A 1 28.06 -6.37 -1.37
CA GLN A 1 28.37 -7.48 -2.29
C GLN A 1 27.61 -8.72 -1.85
N GLN A 2 26.85 -9.32 -2.76
CA GLN A 2 26.17 -10.61 -2.56
C GLN A 2 26.76 -11.64 -3.51
N THR A 3 26.77 -12.91 -3.10
CA THR A 3 27.17 -14.04 -3.94
C THR A 3 25.93 -14.70 -4.52
N LEU A 4 25.90 -14.94 -5.83
CA LEU A 4 24.84 -15.66 -6.53
C LEU A 4 25.05 -17.18 -6.41
N SER A 5 24.04 -17.97 -6.80
CA SER A 5 24.11 -19.45 -6.74
C SER A 5 25.25 -20.07 -7.57
N ASN A 6 25.79 -19.34 -8.55
CA ASN A 6 26.91 -19.75 -9.39
C ASN A 6 28.29 -19.31 -8.84
N ASP A 7 28.37 -18.94 -7.55
CA ASP A 7 29.58 -18.47 -6.85
C ASP A 7 30.18 -17.15 -7.40
N THR A 8 29.44 -16.45 -8.26
CA THR A 8 29.84 -15.12 -8.72
C THR A 8 29.42 -14.04 -7.73
N ARG A 9 30.28 -13.03 -7.55
CA ARG A 9 30.01 -11.89 -6.67
C ARG A 9 29.59 -10.70 -7.50
N VAL A 10 28.42 -10.16 -7.19
CA VAL A 10 27.93 -8.91 -7.78
C VAL A 10 28.27 -7.74 -6.84
N ASP A 11 28.63 -6.60 -7.42
CA ASP A 11 28.92 -5.37 -6.66
C ASP A 11 27.72 -4.96 -5.81
N CYS A 12 26.56 -4.89 -6.45
CA CYS A 12 25.29 -4.55 -5.82
C CYS A 12 24.14 -5.37 -6.42
N LEU A 13 23.15 -5.67 -5.61
CA LEU A 13 21.92 -6.33 -6.05
C LEU A 13 20.72 -5.51 -5.60
N LEU A 14 20.01 -4.92 -6.56
CA LEU A 14 18.82 -4.13 -6.31
C LEU A 14 17.61 -5.05 -6.25
N THR A 15 16.91 -5.07 -5.12
CA THR A 15 15.69 -5.88 -4.96
C THR A 15 14.48 -5.00 -5.19
N LEU A 16 13.73 -5.30 -6.25
CA LEU A 16 12.49 -4.62 -6.61
C LEU A 16 11.30 -5.53 -6.36
N PRO A 17 10.09 -4.97 -6.16
CA PRO A 17 8.86 -5.76 -6.10
C PRO A 17 8.67 -6.60 -7.38
N GLU A 18 7.88 -7.65 -7.27
CA GLU A 18 7.44 -8.42 -8.44
C GLU A 18 6.71 -7.53 -9.45
N PRO A 19 6.85 -7.79 -10.76
CA PRO A 19 7.53 -8.95 -11.36
C PRO A 19 9.04 -8.78 -11.56
N THR A 20 9.62 -7.61 -11.27
CA THR A 20 11.01 -7.29 -11.68
C THR A 20 12.07 -8.06 -10.90
N GLY A 21 11.87 -8.30 -9.61
CA GLY A 21 12.77 -9.14 -8.80
C GLY A 21 14.15 -8.51 -8.54
N ARG A 22 15.20 -9.35 -8.53
CA ARG A 22 16.57 -8.98 -8.11
C ARG A 22 17.42 -8.57 -9.32
N VAL A 23 17.73 -7.28 -9.46
CA VAL A 23 18.50 -6.72 -10.58
C VAL A 23 19.99 -6.58 -10.19
N PRO A 24 20.91 -7.31 -10.84
CA PRO A 24 22.35 -7.18 -10.63
C PRO A 24 22.85 -5.83 -11.14
N ILE A 25 23.73 -5.18 -10.37
CA ILE A 25 24.42 -3.94 -10.76
C ILE A 25 25.91 -4.17 -10.57
N ASP A 26 26.66 -3.97 -11.66
CA ASP A 26 28.11 -4.12 -11.68
C ASP A 26 28.75 -2.84 -12.25
N ALA A 27 29.75 -2.31 -11.53
CA ALA A 27 30.44 -1.09 -11.92
C ALA A 27 31.65 -1.43 -12.78
N LYS A 28 31.67 -0.91 -14.01
CA LYS A 28 32.79 -1.10 -14.93
C LYS A 28 33.24 0.23 -15.50
N PHE A 29 34.56 0.42 -15.49
CA PHE A 29 35.15 1.62 -16.03
C PHE A 29 36.46 1.29 -16.74
N PRO A 30 36.48 1.31 -18.09
CA PRO A 30 37.72 1.19 -18.85
C PRO A 30 38.46 2.54 -18.83
N LEU A 31 38.90 2.94 -17.63
CA LEU A 31 39.49 4.27 -17.38
C LEU A 31 40.70 4.53 -18.28
N GLU A 32 41.58 3.56 -18.44
CA GLU A 32 42.83 3.72 -19.18
C GLU A 32 42.61 3.96 -20.68
N SER A 33 41.76 3.15 -21.32
CA SER A 33 41.45 3.32 -22.76
C SER A 33 40.60 4.56 -23.00
N TYR A 34 39.73 4.94 -22.06
CA TYR A 34 38.99 6.20 -22.12
C TYR A 34 39.91 7.43 -21.98
N GLN A 35 40.84 7.42 -21.02
CA GLN A 35 41.80 8.52 -20.82
C GLN A 35 42.69 8.73 -22.04
N ARG A 36 43.25 7.65 -22.61
CA ARG A 36 44.06 7.74 -23.83
C ARG A 36 43.27 8.20 -25.05
N MET A 37 41.99 7.87 -25.13
CA MET A 37 41.12 8.33 -26.21
C MET A 37 40.84 9.84 -26.11
N MET A 38 40.77 10.37 -24.90
CA MET A 38 40.52 11.80 -24.60
C MET A 38 41.80 12.63 -24.44
N ASP A 39 42.98 12.02 -24.63
CA ASP A 39 44.26 12.69 -24.50
C ASP A 39 44.52 13.60 -25.71
N ASN A 40 44.65 14.89 -25.43
CA ASN A 40 44.91 15.92 -26.46
C ASN A 40 46.35 15.85 -26.98
N ASP A 41 47.28 15.33 -26.18
CA ASP A 41 48.69 15.22 -26.55
C ASP A 41 48.98 13.95 -27.36
N ALA A 42 48.01 13.02 -27.42
CA ALA A 42 48.13 11.79 -28.20
C ALA A 42 48.15 12.07 -29.72
N THR A 43 48.81 11.19 -30.47
CA THR A 43 48.71 11.15 -31.93
C THR A 43 47.38 10.56 -32.39
N ASP A 44 47.00 10.81 -33.64
CA ASP A 44 45.79 10.19 -34.23
C ASP A 44 45.85 8.66 -34.24
N ALA A 45 47.04 8.08 -34.40
CA ALA A 45 47.24 6.64 -34.37
C ALA A 45 46.95 6.08 -32.96
N GLU A 46 47.46 6.73 -31.91
CA GLU A 46 47.23 6.35 -30.52
C GLU A 46 45.76 6.50 -30.12
N ARG A 47 45.10 7.61 -30.52
CA ARG A 47 43.67 7.79 -30.30
C ARG A 47 42.85 6.69 -30.97
N ASN A 48 43.16 6.34 -32.21
CA ASN A 48 42.46 5.26 -32.93
C ASN A 48 42.65 3.89 -32.27
N GLN A 49 43.86 3.60 -31.78
CA GLN A 49 44.12 2.37 -31.02
C GLN A 49 43.35 2.35 -29.70
N ALA A 50 43.37 3.45 -28.94
CA ALA A 50 42.63 3.60 -27.69
C ALA A 50 41.13 3.42 -27.92
N ARG A 51 40.57 3.98 -29.00
CA ARG A 51 39.17 3.82 -29.40
C ARG A 51 38.79 2.36 -29.66
N ARG A 52 39.66 1.61 -30.35
CA ARG A 52 39.46 0.17 -30.60
C ARG A 52 39.51 -0.63 -29.31
N GLN A 53 40.46 -0.34 -28.43
CA GLN A 53 40.60 -1.00 -27.15
C GLN A 53 39.38 -0.74 -26.26
N PHE A 54 38.98 0.52 -26.14
CA PHE A 54 37.79 0.94 -25.41
C PHE A 54 36.53 0.18 -25.84
N ARG A 55 36.31 0.05 -27.16
CA ARG A 55 35.21 -0.73 -27.72
C ARG A 55 35.27 -2.21 -27.32
N GLN A 56 36.46 -2.80 -27.33
CA GLN A 56 36.65 -4.20 -26.92
C GLN A 56 36.39 -4.39 -25.42
N ASP A 57 36.88 -3.45 -24.59
CA ASP A 57 36.72 -3.49 -23.13
C ASP A 57 35.23 -3.44 -22.75
N ILE A 58 34.48 -2.49 -23.30
CA ILE A 58 33.04 -2.36 -23.04
C ILE A 58 32.29 -3.61 -23.50
N LYS A 59 32.58 -4.14 -24.70
CA LYS A 59 31.94 -5.36 -25.20
C LYS A 59 32.21 -6.58 -24.31
N LYS A 60 33.45 -6.70 -23.82
CA LYS A 60 33.83 -7.74 -22.87
C LYS A 60 33.05 -7.59 -21.56
N HIS A 61 32.95 -6.37 -21.03
CA HIS A 61 32.18 -6.11 -19.82
C HIS A 61 30.69 -6.44 -19.96
N ILE A 62 30.06 -6.07 -21.08
CA ILE A 62 28.68 -6.45 -21.38
C ILE A 62 28.52 -7.98 -21.35
N SER A 63 29.44 -8.70 -21.99
CA SER A 63 29.41 -10.17 -22.04
C SER A 63 29.61 -10.78 -20.66
N ASP A 64 30.63 -10.32 -19.93
CA ASP A 64 30.93 -10.81 -18.57
C ASP A 64 29.74 -10.59 -17.62
N ILE A 65 29.07 -9.43 -17.70
CA ILE A 65 27.91 -9.10 -16.87
C ILE A 65 26.74 -10.03 -17.21
N ALA A 66 26.43 -10.19 -18.49
CA ALA A 66 25.34 -11.06 -18.94
C ALA A 66 25.58 -12.51 -18.54
N ASP A 67 26.79 -13.02 -18.76
CA ASP A 67 27.12 -14.43 -18.56
C ASP A 67 27.26 -14.79 -17.07
N LYS A 68 27.70 -13.86 -16.22
CA LYS A 68 27.86 -14.09 -14.78
C LYS A 68 26.59 -13.84 -13.98
N TYR A 69 25.81 -12.82 -14.33
CA TYR A 69 24.78 -12.31 -13.43
C TYR A 69 23.35 -12.59 -13.89
N LEU A 70 23.10 -13.02 -15.12
CA LEU A 70 21.76 -13.42 -15.56
C LEU A 70 21.52 -14.90 -15.25
N VAL A 71 21.06 -15.17 -14.03
CA VAL A 71 20.76 -16.52 -13.54
C VAL A 71 19.24 -16.75 -13.54
N PRO A 72 18.71 -17.64 -14.42
CA PRO A 72 17.28 -17.89 -14.50
C PRO A 72 16.68 -18.34 -13.17
N GLY A 73 15.58 -17.70 -12.76
CA GLY A 73 14.89 -17.99 -11.51
C GLY A 73 15.54 -17.39 -10.25
N GLU A 74 16.71 -16.75 -10.36
CA GLU A 74 17.37 -16.08 -9.25
C GLU A 74 17.45 -14.55 -9.44
N THR A 75 17.83 -14.12 -10.64
CA THR A 75 17.97 -12.70 -11.00
C THR A 75 16.91 -12.28 -12.01
N ALA A 76 16.70 -10.98 -12.12
CA ALA A 76 15.87 -10.39 -13.15
C ALA A 76 16.35 -10.75 -14.56
N ASP A 77 15.48 -10.57 -15.55
CA ASP A 77 15.81 -10.81 -16.97
C ASP A 77 16.90 -9.89 -17.52
N GLY A 78 17.29 -8.85 -16.77
CA GLY A 78 18.34 -7.92 -17.15
C GLY A 78 19.24 -7.53 -15.99
N ALA A 79 20.44 -7.06 -16.35
CA ALA A 79 21.47 -6.58 -15.44
C ALA A 79 21.88 -5.16 -15.81
N VAL A 80 22.51 -4.46 -14.86
CA VAL A 80 22.91 -3.06 -15.03
C VAL A 80 24.43 -2.96 -15.05
N MET A 81 24.96 -2.31 -16.08
CA MET A 81 26.35 -1.88 -16.15
C MET A 81 26.42 -0.41 -15.76
N PHE A 82 26.95 -0.14 -14.56
CA PHE A 82 27.11 1.21 -14.05
C PHE A 82 28.41 1.84 -14.58
N LEU A 83 28.25 2.98 -15.26
CA LEU A 83 29.33 3.81 -15.77
C LEU A 83 29.51 5.00 -14.83
N PRO A 84 30.64 5.15 -14.11
CA PRO A 84 30.78 6.12 -13.03
C PRO A 84 30.90 7.58 -13.51
N ALA A 85 31.07 7.82 -14.81
CA ALA A 85 31.19 9.15 -15.40
C ALA A 85 30.09 9.41 -16.43
N GLU A 86 29.41 10.55 -16.31
CA GLU A 86 28.40 10.97 -17.28
C GLU A 86 28.99 11.17 -18.68
N SER A 87 30.22 11.70 -18.76
CA SER A 87 30.94 11.90 -20.01
C SER A 87 31.20 10.59 -20.74
N LEU A 88 31.53 9.52 -20.01
CA LEU A 88 31.69 8.18 -20.56
C LEU A 88 30.37 7.63 -21.12
N PHE A 89 29.27 7.79 -20.38
CA PHE A 89 27.95 7.36 -20.83
C PHE A 89 27.54 8.09 -22.12
N ALA A 90 27.73 9.40 -22.17
CA ALA A 90 27.46 10.23 -23.34
C ALA A 90 28.34 9.82 -24.54
N GLU A 91 29.63 9.58 -24.31
CA GLU A 91 30.59 9.16 -25.34
C GLU A 91 30.17 7.84 -26.00
N ILE A 92 29.76 6.84 -25.21
CA ILE A 92 29.27 5.56 -25.72
C ILE A 92 28.02 5.77 -26.60
N HIS A 93 27.07 6.59 -26.14
CA HIS A 93 25.82 6.82 -26.87
C HIS A 93 26.03 7.63 -28.15
N ALA A 94 26.96 8.58 -28.14
CA ALA A 94 27.24 9.44 -29.29
C ALA A 94 28.09 8.73 -30.36
N HIS A 95 29.09 7.95 -29.95
CA HIS A 95 30.14 7.48 -30.87
C HIS A 95 30.23 5.96 -31.03
N PHE A 96 29.45 5.19 -30.26
CA PHE A 96 29.47 3.73 -30.27
C PHE A 96 28.05 3.11 -30.13
N PRO A 97 27.10 3.47 -31.02
CA PRO A 97 25.72 2.95 -30.95
C PRO A 97 25.66 1.41 -31.00
N GLU A 98 26.61 0.76 -31.66
CA GLU A 98 26.70 -0.69 -31.72
C GLU A 98 26.93 -1.35 -30.36
N LEU A 99 27.55 -0.64 -29.41
CA LEU A 99 27.73 -1.14 -28.04
C LEU A 99 26.42 -1.05 -27.26
N VAL A 100 25.62 -0.02 -27.51
CA VAL A 100 24.28 0.14 -26.91
C VAL A 100 23.35 -0.97 -27.40
N GLU A 101 23.35 -1.23 -28.71
CA GLU A 101 22.57 -2.33 -29.31
C GLU A 101 23.00 -3.70 -28.76
N GLU A 102 24.30 -3.94 -28.64
CA GLU A 102 24.81 -5.20 -28.09
C GLU A 102 24.46 -5.36 -26.61
N ALA A 103 24.57 -4.29 -25.82
CA ALA A 103 24.15 -4.30 -24.42
C ALA A 103 22.66 -4.67 -24.31
N GLN A 104 21.79 -4.03 -25.10
CA GLN A 104 20.36 -4.35 -25.13
C GLN A 104 20.10 -5.81 -25.54
N ARG A 105 20.78 -6.32 -26.58
CA ARG A 105 20.66 -7.72 -27.03
C ARG A 105 21.05 -8.71 -25.93
N ARG A 106 22.09 -8.36 -25.16
CA ARG A 106 22.58 -9.15 -24.02
C ARG A 106 21.80 -8.88 -22.72
N ARG A 107 20.74 -8.07 -22.76
CA ARG A 107 19.91 -7.67 -21.61
C ARG A 107 20.71 -6.97 -20.50
N VAL A 108 21.70 -6.17 -20.92
CA VAL A 108 22.51 -5.32 -20.07
C VAL A 108 22.15 -3.87 -20.31
N TRP A 109 21.74 -3.16 -19.26
CA TRP A 109 21.40 -1.74 -19.32
C TRP A 109 22.59 -0.89 -18.88
N LEU A 110 23.09 -0.06 -19.81
CA LEU A 110 24.09 0.95 -19.49
C LEU A 110 23.41 2.08 -18.71
N VAL A 111 23.96 2.44 -17.55
CA VAL A 111 23.44 3.54 -16.75
C VAL A 111 24.56 4.43 -16.24
N SER A 112 24.30 5.73 -16.20
CA SER A 112 25.15 6.71 -15.53
C SER A 112 24.67 7.00 -14.09
N PRO A 113 25.40 7.79 -13.28
CA PRO A 113 24.94 8.19 -11.95
C PRO A 113 23.55 8.81 -11.94
N THR A 114 23.26 9.70 -12.89
CA THR A 114 21.97 10.39 -12.98
C THR A 114 20.85 9.41 -13.36
N THR A 115 21.10 8.54 -14.34
CA THR A 115 20.12 7.53 -14.76
C THR A 115 19.84 6.53 -13.63
N LEU A 116 20.88 6.06 -12.93
CA LEU A 116 20.72 5.15 -11.79
C LEU A 116 19.93 5.83 -10.67
N MET A 117 20.21 7.10 -10.36
CA MET A 117 19.46 7.86 -9.36
C MET A 117 17.97 7.99 -9.71
N ALA A 118 17.66 8.22 -10.99
CA ALA A 118 16.28 8.25 -11.47
C ALA A 118 15.59 6.88 -11.29
N VAL A 119 16.26 5.79 -11.67
CA VAL A 119 15.76 4.42 -11.49
C VAL A 119 15.50 4.13 -10.00
N LEU A 120 16.46 4.44 -9.13
CA LEU A 120 16.34 4.23 -7.68
C LEU A 120 15.21 5.07 -7.07
N THR A 121 15.03 6.30 -7.52
CA THR A 121 13.95 7.18 -7.04
C THR A 121 12.58 6.63 -7.42
N THR A 122 12.44 6.18 -8.67
CA THR A 122 11.21 5.53 -9.16
C THR A 122 10.96 4.22 -8.42
N ALA A 123 11.98 3.37 -8.28
CA ALA A 123 11.90 2.13 -7.51
C ALA A 123 11.43 2.38 -6.07
N ARG A 124 12.01 3.38 -5.39
CA ARG A 124 11.61 3.79 -4.04
C ARG A 124 10.14 4.23 -4.00
N ALA A 125 9.69 5.00 -4.98
CA ALA A 125 8.28 5.42 -5.06
C ALA A 125 7.34 4.23 -5.23
N VAL A 126 7.69 3.28 -6.10
CA VAL A 126 6.93 2.04 -6.33
C VAL A 126 6.88 1.18 -5.07
N ILE A 127 8.03 0.95 -4.41
CA ILE A 127 8.08 0.18 -3.16
C ILE A 127 7.19 0.82 -2.08
N LYS A 128 7.23 2.15 -1.95
CA LYS A 128 6.40 2.89 -1.00
C LYS A 128 4.90 2.79 -1.32
N ASP A 129 4.53 2.84 -2.60
CA ASP A 129 3.15 2.67 -3.06
C ASP A 129 2.63 1.25 -2.76
N VAL A 130 3.43 0.22 -3.04
CA VAL A 130 3.10 -1.18 -2.73
C VAL A 130 2.87 -1.38 -1.24
N GLU A 131 3.74 -0.85 -0.39
CA GLU A 131 3.59 -0.98 1.07
C GLU A 131 2.34 -0.25 1.58
N THR A 132 2.03 0.91 1.02
CA THR A 132 0.81 1.66 1.34
C THR A 132 -0.44 0.88 0.92
N ARG A 133 -0.44 0.28 -0.29
CA ARG A 133 -1.55 -0.56 -0.78
C ARG A 133 -1.81 -1.79 0.09
N LYS A 134 -0.76 -2.44 0.62
CA LYS A 134 -0.92 -3.57 1.54
C LYS A 134 -1.70 -3.19 2.79
N GLN A 135 -1.49 -1.98 3.32
CA GLN A 135 -2.24 -1.50 4.49
C GLN A 135 -3.69 -1.15 4.18
N VAL A 136 -4.00 -0.68 2.97
CA VAL A 136 -5.39 -0.40 2.55
C VAL A 136 -6.26 -1.65 2.60
N HIS A 137 -5.75 -2.82 2.23
CA HIS A 137 -6.53 -4.06 2.27
C HIS A 137 -6.91 -4.46 3.69
N VAL A 138 -5.97 -4.34 4.64
CA VAL A 138 -6.20 -4.57 6.07
C VAL A 138 -7.27 -3.62 6.61
N ILE A 139 -7.21 -2.33 6.23
CA ILE A 139 -8.21 -1.34 6.62
C ILE A 139 -9.59 -1.68 6.06
N GLN A 140 -9.69 -2.11 4.80
CA GLN A 140 -10.95 -2.52 4.18
C GLN A 140 -11.60 -3.70 4.91
N ASP A 141 -10.81 -4.70 5.29
CA ASP A 141 -11.31 -5.85 6.06
C ASP A 141 -11.82 -5.44 7.44
N HIS A 142 -11.08 -4.57 8.15
CA HIS A 142 -11.53 -4.02 9.43
C HIS A 142 -12.80 -3.18 9.28
N LEU A 143 -12.94 -2.39 8.21
CA LEU A 143 -14.17 -1.64 7.93
C LEU A 143 -15.36 -2.57 7.65
N ARG A 144 -15.14 -3.71 6.99
CA ARG A 144 -16.19 -4.70 6.76
C ARG A 144 -16.67 -5.34 8.06
N LEU A 145 -15.74 -5.73 8.94
CA LEU A 145 -16.05 -6.25 10.27
C LEU A 145 -16.81 -5.21 11.11
N LEU A 146 -16.33 -3.97 11.12
CA LEU A 146 -16.97 -2.86 11.83
C LEU A 146 -18.38 -2.57 11.31
N SER A 147 -18.61 -2.64 9.99
CA SER A 147 -19.95 -2.49 9.39
C SER A 147 -20.91 -3.58 9.87
N ALA A 148 -20.45 -4.83 9.98
CA ALA A 148 -21.25 -5.94 10.51
C ALA A 148 -21.56 -5.80 12.01
N ASP A 149 -20.63 -5.22 12.79
CA ASP A 149 -20.87 -4.88 14.20
C ASP A 149 -21.93 -3.77 14.32
N PHE A 150 -21.85 -2.71 13.50
CA PHE A 150 -22.85 -1.65 13.46
C PHE A 150 -24.24 -2.16 13.08
N GLY A 151 -24.34 -3.08 12.11
CA GLY A 151 -25.62 -3.71 11.76
C GLY A 151 -26.22 -4.50 12.93
N ARG A 152 -25.41 -5.25 13.67
CA ARG A 152 -25.85 -5.97 14.89
C ARG A 152 -26.27 -5.01 16.00
N PHE A 153 -25.56 -3.91 16.17
CA PHE A 153 -25.91 -2.85 17.12
C PHE A 153 -27.25 -2.21 16.78
N GLN A 154 -27.46 -1.83 15.51
CA GLN A 154 -28.70 -1.23 15.04
C GLN A 154 -29.90 -2.16 15.29
N ALA A 155 -29.78 -3.45 14.95
CA ALA A 155 -30.84 -4.43 15.21
C ALA A 155 -31.18 -4.57 16.70
N ARG A 156 -30.20 -4.42 17.61
CA ARG A 156 -30.45 -4.42 19.06
C ARG A 156 -31.15 -3.13 19.51
N MET A 157 -30.77 -1.99 18.95
CA MET A 157 -31.43 -0.70 19.22
C MET A 157 -32.88 -0.70 18.74
N ASP A 158 -33.19 -1.28 17.58
CA ASP A 158 -34.56 -1.37 17.06
C ASP A 158 -35.45 -2.22 17.98
N LYS A 159 -34.92 -3.35 18.49
CA LYS A 159 -35.62 -4.18 19.48
C LYS A 159 -35.86 -3.42 20.78
N LEU A 160 -34.86 -2.68 21.26
CA LEU A 160 -34.98 -1.86 22.47
C LEU A 160 -36.06 -0.78 22.30
N ALA A 161 -36.07 -0.06 21.17
CA ALA A 161 -37.08 0.94 20.87
C ALA A 161 -38.49 0.34 20.85
N THR A 162 -38.63 -0.88 20.34
CA THR A 162 -39.90 -1.63 20.35
C THR A 162 -40.34 -1.95 21.78
N HIS A 163 -39.45 -2.45 22.63
CA HIS A 163 -39.78 -2.73 24.04
C HIS A 163 -40.13 -1.47 24.83
N ILE A 164 -39.46 -0.34 24.59
CA ILE A 164 -39.79 0.93 25.24
C ILE A 164 -41.19 1.40 24.84
N ARG A 165 -41.55 1.27 23.56
CA ARG A 165 -42.90 1.61 23.08
C ARG A 165 -43.96 0.74 23.74
N GLN A 166 -43.70 -0.56 23.82
CA GLN A 166 -44.58 -1.51 24.51
C GLN A 166 -44.77 -1.13 25.98
N ALA A 167 -43.68 -0.86 26.71
CA ALA A 167 -43.75 -0.44 28.10
C ALA A 167 -44.52 0.88 28.29
N HIS A 168 -44.35 1.83 27.36
CA HIS A 168 -45.11 3.10 27.37
C HIS A 168 -46.62 2.86 27.19
N ASP A 169 -47.00 1.98 26.27
CA ASP A 169 -48.40 1.60 26.04
C ASP A 169 -49.01 0.88 27.26
N ASP A 170 -48.24 -0.01 27.90
CA ASP A 170 -48.66 -0.70 29.12
C ASP A 170 -48.92 0.30 30.26
N VAL A 171 -48.01 1.26 30.48
CA VAL A 171 -48.18 2.34 31.46
C VAL A 171 -49.45 3.15 31.18
N LYS A 172 -49.75 3.44 29.92
CA LYS A 172 -50.96 4.17 29.52
C LYS A 172 -52.24 3.39 29.85
N GLN A 173 -52.24 2.07 29.65
CA GLN A 173 -53.38 1.20 30.01
C GLN A 173 -53.59 1.13 31.52
N VAL A 174 -52.50 1.00 32.28
CA VAL A 174 -52.55 1.01 33.76
C VAL A 174 -53.12 2.33 34.27
N ASN A 175 -52.64 3.47 33.74
CA ASN A 175 -53.15 4.79 34.14
C ASN A 175 -54.65 4.96 33.80
N THR A 176 -55.08 4.50 32.63
CA THR A 176 -56.51 4.51 32.24
C THR A 176 -57.35 3.68 33.20
N SER A 177 -56.86 2.50 33.59
CA SER A 177 -57.54 1.62 34.55
C SER A 177 -57.62 2.24 35.93
N ALA A 178 -56.52 2.83 36.41
CA ALA A 178 -56.47 3.58 37.67
C ALA A 178 -57.49 4.72 37.69
N GLN A 179 -57.57 5.52 36.62
CA GLN A 179 -58.56 6.60 36.49
C GLN A 179 -60.01 6.09 36.53
N LYS A 180 -60.29 4.96 35.86
CA LYS A 180 -61.62 4.33 35.91
C LYS A 180 -61.96 3.86 37.32
N ILE A 181 -61.01 3.24 38.01
CA ILE A 181 -61.18 2.78 39.40
C ILE A 181 -61.46 3.98 40.30
N SER A 182 -60.65 5.04 40.24
CA SER A 182 -60.86 6.27 41.03
C SER A 182 -62.23 6.90 40.76
N LYS A 183 -62.66 7.00 39.49
CA LYS A 183 -64.00 7.52 39.14
C LYS A 183 -65.13 6.67 39.74
N ARG A 184 -64.95 5.35 39.77
CA ARG A 184 -65.94 4.41 40.32
C ARG A 184 -66.01 4.52 41.85
N PHE A 185 -64.85 4.67 42.50
CA PHE A 185 -64.74 4.94 43.94
C PHE A 185 -65.48 6.23 44.33
N VAL A 186 -65.20 7.34 43.64
CA VAL A 186 -65.88 8.63 43.88
C VAL A 186 -67.39 8.53 43.66
N LYS A 187 -67.85 7.71 42.71
CA LYS A 187 -69.29 7.50 42.48
C LYS A 187 -69.94 6.69 43.61
N ILE A 188 -69.24 5.70 44.17
CA ILE A 188 -69.74 4.92 45.32
C ILE A 188 -69.81 5.82 46.55
N GLU A 189 -68.75 6.58 46.84
CA GLU A 189 -68.70 7.53 47.94
C GLU A 189 -69.82 8.58 47.86
N LYS A 190 -70.17 9.05 46.66
CA LYS A 190 -71.32 9.95 46.46
C LYS A 190 -72.69 9.30 46.67
N VAL A 191 -72.86 8.03 46.31
CA VAL A 191 -74.12 7.30 46.53
C VAL A 191 -74.32 7.00 48.01
N GLU A 192 -73.26 6.66 48.73
CA GLU A 192 -73.30 6.50 50.20
C GLU A 192 -73.63 7.82 50.94
N LEU A 193 -73.28 8.98 50.37
CA LEU A 193 -73.64 10.30 50.92
C LEU A 193 -75.12 10.67 50.66
N ASP A 194 -75.65 10.37 49.46
CA ASP A 194 -77.06 10.62 49.13
C ASP A 194 -78.00 9.66 49.92
N ASP A 195 -77.60 8.40 50.15
CA ASP A 195 -78.37 7.43 50.94
C ASP A 195 -78.42 7.78 52.45
N LEU A 196 -77.51 8.63 52.94
CA LEU A 196 -77.50 9.13 54.32
C LEU A 196 -78.34 10.41 54.51
N GLU A 197 -78.71 11.11 53.43
CA GLU A 197 -79.56 12.31 53.48
C GLU A 197 -81.08 11.99 53.36
N ASP A 198 -81.43 10.77 52.95
CA ASP A 198 -82.81 10.30 52.74
C ASP A 198 -83.42 9.50 53.92
N GLU A 199 -82.72 9.38 55.06
CA GLU A 199 -83.33 8.81 56.28
C GLU A 199 -84.31 9.80 56.92
N PRO A 200 -85.63 9.49 57.02
CA PRO A 200 -86.58 10.39 57.67
C PRO A 200 -86.28 10.45 59.18
N PRO A 201 -86.45 11.62 59.83
CA PRO A 201 -86.09 11.78 61.24
C PRO A 201 -86.94 10.84 62.10
N LEU A 202 -86.27 9.97 62.85
CA LEU A 202 -86.87 9.19 63.94
C LEU A 202 -87.44 10.17 64.98
N LEU A 203 -88.78 10.22 65.06
CA LEU A 203 -89.50 11.02 66.06
C LEU A 203 -89.18 10.53 67.48
N PRO A 204 -89.15 11.44 68.47
CA PRO A 204 -88.76 11.12 69.84
C PRO A 204 -89.90 10.41 70.58
N GLU A 205 -89.59 9.34 71.31
CA GLU A 205 -90.48 8.79 72.33
C GLU A 205 -90.22 9.46 73.69
N SER A 206 -91.30 10.07 74.19
CA SER A 206 -91.64 10.64 75.51
C SER A 206 -90.65 10.55 76.67
#